data_AF-A0A522CGJ3-F1
#
_entry.id   AF-A0A522CGJ3-F1
#
_cell.length_a   1.000
_cell.length_b   1.000
_cell.length_c   1.000
_cell.angle_alpha   90.00
_cell.angle_beta   90.00
_cell.angle_gamma   90.00
#
_symmetry.space_group_name_H-M   'P 1'
#
loop_
_entity.id
_entity.type
_entity.pdbx_description
1 polymer ?
#
loop_
_entity_poly.entity_id
_entity_poly.type
_entity_poly.pdbx_seq_one_letter_code
_entity_poly.pdbx_strand_id
1 'polypeptide(L)'
;MALTEDFNRSFDPRRENDSVLRIGYASVTHYYDFSARMVVTVYDGYNKGGVAVTPFSQADRETLIAMRDKLIELKGNPPELPPEEAVLKASPKKFNL
;
A
#
# COMPACT_ATOMS: atom_id res chain seq x y z
N MET A 1 -10.89 28.93 10.19
CA MET A 1 -11.16 28.36 8.86
C MET A 1 -10.66 26.92 8.86
N ALA A 2 -11.40 26.06 8.19
CA ALA A 2 -11.54 24.63 8.44
C ALA A 2 -10.25 23.80 8.21
N LEU A 3 -9.64 23.32 9.30
CA LEU A 3 -8.63 22.24 9.28
C LEU A 3 -9.17 20.93 8.66
N THR A 4 -10.49 20.83 8.46
CA THR A 4 -11.19 19.65 7.96
C THR A 4 -11.26 19.57 6.43
N GLU A 5 -11.07 20.66 5.68
CA GLU A 5 -11.12 20.60 4.20
C GLU A 5 -9.79 20.20 3.57
N ASP A 6 -8.66 20.63 4.14
CA ASP A 6 -7.31 20.28 3.64
C ASP A 6 -6.92 18.83 3.98
N PHE A 7 -7.36 18.35 5.16
CA PHE A 7 -7.16 16.97 5.60
C PHE A 7 -7.92 15.95 4.72
N ASN A 8 -9.11 16.33 4.23
CA ASN A 8 -9.95 15.49 3.37
C ASN A 8 -9.54 15.51 1.89
N ARG A 9 -8.69 16.44 1.47
CA ARG A 9 -8.28 16.59 0.06
C ARG A 9 -7.13 15.67 -0.37
N SER A 10 -6.53 14.97 0.58
CA SER A 10 -5.17 14.47 0.41
C SER A 10 -5.06 12.98 0.11
N PHE A 11 -6.15 12.23 0.03
CA PHE A 11 -6.13 10.84 -0.44
C PHE A 11 -6.73 10.76 -1.83
N ASP A 12 -5.88 10.60 -2.85
CA ASP A 12 -6.27 10.43 -4.24
C ASP A 12 -6.06 8.97 -4.67
N PRO A 13 -7.00 8.05 -4.36
CA PRO A 13 -6.91 6.66 -4.77
C PRO A 13 -7.19 6.53 -6.26
N ARG A 14 -6.23 5.97 -7.00
CA ARG A 14 -6.34 5.71 -8.44
C ARG A 14 -6.00 4.26 -8.75
N ARG A 15 -6.79 3.66 -9.63
CA ARG A 15 -6.45 2.38 -10.24
C ARG A 15 -5.35 2.61 -11.28
N GLU A 16 -4.15 2.09 -11.05
CA GLU A 16 -3.08 2.08 -12.06
C GLU A 16 -3.31 0.93 -13.05
N ASN A 17 -3.67 -0.25 -12.53
CA ASN A 17 -4.07 -1.41 -13.32
C ASN A 17 -5.04 -2.29 -12.50
N ASP A 18 -5.47 -3.42 -13.04
CA ASP A 18 -6.45 -4.30 -12.39
C ASP A 18 -6.00 -4.83 -11.01
N SER A 19 -4.70 -4.84 -10.70
CA SER A 19 -4.16 -5.38 -9.45
C SER A 19 -3.29 -4.39 -8.67
N VAL A 20 -3.23 -3.13 -9.10
CA VAL A 20 -2.42 -2.09 -8.47
C VAL A 20 -3.28 -0.87 -8.15
N LEU A 21 -3.35 -0.56 -6.86
CA LEU A 21 -3.93 0.68 -6.37
C LEU A 21 -2.83 1.68 -6.04
N ARG A 22 -2.91 2.87 -6.62
CA ARG A 22 -2.08 4.02 -6.27
C ARG A 22 -2.82 4.92 -5.31
N ILE A 23 -2.15 5.39 -4.27
CA ILE A 23 -2.67 6.35 -3.32
C ILE A 23 -1.65 7.47 -3.16
N GLY A 24 -1.97 8.65 -3.68
CA GLY A 24 -1.18 9.85 -3.42
C GLY A 24 -1.61 10.49 -2.10
N TYR A 25 -0.64 10.84 -1.26
CA TYR A 25 -0.80 11.67 -0.06
C TYR A 25 0.37 12.66 0.07
N ALA A 26 0.09 13.95 -0.14
CA ALA A 26 1.10 15.01 -0.14
C ALA A 26 2.30 14.68 -1.05
N SER A 27 3.51 14.61 -0.47
CA SER A 27 4.77 14.25 -1.13
C SER A 27 5.06 12.75 -1.09
N VAL A 28 4.07 11.90 -0.87
CA VAL A 28 4.24 10.45 -0.80
C VAL A 28 3.22 9.78 -1.70
N THR A 29 3.65 8.79 -2.47
CA THR A 29 2.76 7.94 -3.25
C THR A 29 2.96 6.49 -2.83
N HIS A 30 1.88 5.84 -2.41
CA HIS A 30 1.85 4.41 -2.13
C HIS A 30 1.26 3.64 -3.32
N TYR A 31 1.92 2.58 -3.74
CA TYR A 31 1.43 1.63 -4.72
C TYR A 31 1.21 0.29 -4.02
N TYR A 32 -0.04 -0.13 -3.90
CA TYR A 32 -0.43 -1.42 -3.39
C TYR A 32 -0.54 -2.38 -4.57
N ASP A 33 0.49 -3.20 -4.75
CA ASP A 33 0.51 -4.24 -5.77
C ASP A 33 0.04 -5.57 -5.17
N PHE A 34 -1.19 -5.94 -5.47
CA PHE A 34 -1.81 -7.16 -4.96
C PHE A 34 -1.30 -8.41 -5.68
N SER A 35 -0.83 -8.29 -6.92
CA SER A 35 -0.21 -9.39 -7.67
C SER A 35 1.17 -9.73 -7.11
N ALA A 36 1.99 -8.71 -6.87
CA ALA A 36 3.32 -8.84 -6.32
C ALA A 36 3.33 -8.94 -4.78
N ARG A 37 2.18 -8.69 -4.13
CA ARG A 37 1.96 -8.76 -2.68
C ARG A 37 2.90 -7.83 -1.90
N MET A 38 3.05 -6.61 -2.38
CA MET A 38 3.93 -5.61 -1.80
C MET A 38 3.32 -4.21 -1.89
N VAL A 39 3.75 -3.35 -0.98
CA VAL A 39 3.47 -1.92 -0.98
C VAL A 39 4.75 -1.19 -1.34
N VAL A 40 4.74 -0.41 -2.41
CA VAL A 40 5.85 0.46 -2.80
C VAL A 40 5.51 1.88 -2.39
N THR A 41 6.31 2.46 -1.51
CA THR A 41 6.18 3.84 -1.06
C THR A 41 7.24 4.68 -1.72
N VAL A 42 6.80 5.65 -2.52
CA VAL A 42 7.65 6.60 -3.23
C VAL A 42 7.52 7.96 -2.54
N TYR A 43 8.63 8.48 -2.04
CA TYR A 43 8.71 9.80 -1.41
C TYR A 43 9.15 10.81 -2.47
N ASP A 44 8.22 11.65 -2.91
CA ASP A 44 8.41 12.72 -3.88
C ASP A 44 8.77 14.02 -3.13
N GLY A 45 10.04 14.08 -2.69
CA GLY A 45 10.59 15.22 -1.95
C GLY A 45 11.78 15.85 -2.68
N TYR A 46 11.81 17.19 -2.70
CA TYR A 46 12.73 18.05 -3.46
C TYR A 46 14.25 17.82 -3.26
N ASN A 47 14.68 16.97 -2.33
CA ASN A 47 16.11 16.80 -2.05
C ASN A 47 16.61 15.36 -1.91
N LYS A 48 15.75 14.35 -1.69
CA LYS A 48 16.16 12.94 -1.62
C LYS A 48 14.95 12.06 -1.94
N GLY A 49 14.68 11.88 -3.23
CA GLY A 49 13.73 10.85 -3.67
C GLY A 49 14.07 9.51 -3.04
N GLY A 50 13.08 8.81 -2.51
CA GLY A 50 13.26 7.55 -1.82
C GLY A 50 12.18 6.55 -2.22
N VAL A 51 12.56 5.29 -2.35
CA VAL A 51 11.63 4.19 -2.59
C VAL A 51 11.79 3.18 -1.46
N ALA A 52 10.70 2.91 -0.75
CA ALA A 52 10.63 1.84 0.24
C ALA A 52 9.68 0.76 -0.27
N VAL A 53 10.07 -0.50 -0.15
CA VAL A 53 9.23 -1.64 -0.52
C VAL A 53 8.93 -2.44 0.74
N THR A 54 7.64 -2.57 1.05
CA THR A 54 7.14 -3.30 2.21
C THR A 54 6.33 -4.50 1.73
N PRO A 55 6.77 -5.75 1.98
CA PRO A 55 5.97 -6.92 1.65
C PRO A 55 4.68 -6.95 2.49
N PHE A 56 3.61 -7.55 1.96
CA PHE A 56 2.32 -7.64 2.67
C PHE A 56 2.42 -8.38 4.02
N SER A 57 3.42 -9.22 4.21
CA SER A 57 3.68 -9.87 5.50
C SER A 57 4.07 -8.91 6.62
N GLN A 58 4.53 -7.71 6.27
CA GLN A 58 4.90 -6.64 7.21
C GLN A 58 3.88 -5.49 7.21
N ALA A 59 2.91 -5.51 6.31
CA ALA A 59 1.85 -4.52 6.24
C ALA A 59 0.65 -4.94 7.10
N ASP A 60 -0.04 -3.94 7.63
CA ASP A 60 -1.25 -4.17 8.41
C ASP A 60 -2.37 -4.80 7.56
N ARG A 61 -2.99 -5.86 8.07
CA ARG A 61 -3.95 -6.65 7.32
C ARG A 61 -5.26 -5.92 7.06
N GLU A 62 -5.76 -5.20 8.06
CA GLU A 62 -7.00 -4.41 7.90
C GLU A 62 -6.81 -3.35 6.82
N THR A 63 -5.64 -2.72 6.78
CA THR A 63 -5.25 -1.78 5.73
C THR A 63 -5.23 -2.45 4.35
N LEU A 64 -4.63 -3.64 4.21
CA LEU A 64 -4.60 -4.35 2.93
C LEU A 64 -6.00 -4.73 2.44
N ILE A 65 -6.91 -5.12 3.34
CA ILE A 65 -8.31 -5.40 3.00
C ILE A 65 -9.00 -4.12 2.51
N ALA A 66 -8.89 -3.02 3.26
CA ALA A 66 -9.48 -1.75 2.88
C ALA A 66 -8.97 -1.25 1.50
N MET A 67 -7.67 -1.38 1.23
CA MET A 67 -7.10 -1.00 -0.07
C MET A 67 -7.52 -1.95 -1.19
N ARG A 68 -7.68 -3.24 -0.92
CA ARG A 68 -8.20 -4.20 -1.90
C ARG A 68 -9.64 -3.87 -2.28
N ASP A 69 -10.50 -3.62 -1.28
CA ASP A 69 -11.89 -3.24 -1.50
C ASP A 69 -11.95 -1.92 -2.27
N LYS A 70 -11.08 -0.96 -1.95
CA LYS A 70 -11.01 0.30 -2.69
C LYS A 70 -10.64 0.11 -4.16
N LEU A 71 -9.72 -0.82 -4.45
CA LEU A 71 -9.36 -1.15 -5.82
C LEU A 71 -10.53 -1.81 -6.57
N ILE A 72 -11.30 -2.67 -5.90
CA ILE A 72 -12.51 -3.28 -6.46
C ILE A 72 -13.58 -2.21 -6.75
N GLU A 73 -13.80 -1.26 -5.83
CA GLU A 73 -14.69 -0.11 -6.06
C GLU A 73 -14.29 0.68 -7.31
N LEU A 74 -12.98 0.83 -7.55
CA LEU A 74 -12.42 1.47 -8.75
C LEU A 74 -12.43 0.58 -10.00
N LYS A 75 -13.18 -0.54 -9.97
CA LYS A 75 -13.31 -1.53 -11.04
C LYS A 75 -12.00 -2.27 -11.35
N GLY A 76 -11.13 -2.44 -10.37
CA GLY A 76 -10.00 -3.38 -10.44
C GLY A 76 -10.45 -4.82 -10.19
N ASN A 77 -9.55 -5.76 -10.43
CA ASN A 77 -9.72 -7.19 -10.17
C ASN A 77 -8.48 -7.76 -9.44
N PRO A 78 -8.20 -7.32 -8.20
CA PRO A 78 -7.05 -7.80 -7.44
C PRO A 78 -7.22 -9.27 -7.04
N PRO A 79 -6.12 -10.05 -6.98
CA PRO A 79 -6.15 -11.39 -6.43
C PRO A 79 -6.59 -11.39 -4.96
N GLU A 80 -7.00 -12.56 -4.47
CA GLU A 80 -7.29 -12.75 -3.06
C GLU A 80 -6.04 -12.54 -2.20
N LEU A 81 -6.24 -11.89 -1.05
CA LEU A 81 -5.17 -11.72 -0.08
C LEU A 81 -4.75 -13.10 0.48
N PRO A 82 -3.45 -13.33 0.72
CA PRO A 82 -3.01 -14.58 1.32
C PRO A 82 -3.69 -14.79 2.70
N PRO A 83 -3.96 -16.04 3.08
CA PRO A 83 -4.51 -16.35 4.39
C PRO A 83 -3.56 -15.88 5.49
N GLU A 84 -4.13 -15.38 6.58
CA GLU A 84 -3.42 -14.75 7.69
C GLU A 84 -2.34 -15.66 8.31
N GLU A 85 -2.60 -16.98 8.32
CA GLU A 85 -1.67 -18.01 8.80
C GLU A 85 -0.38 -18.15 7.97
N ALA A 86 -0.37 -17.70 6.71
CA ALA A 86 0.81 -17.74 5.86
C ALA A 86 1.83 -16.64 6.22
N VAL A 87 1.39 -15.57 6.88
CA VAL A 87 2.21 -14.40 7.20
C VAL A 87 3.11 -14.65 8.42
N LEU A 88 2.63 -15.42 9.41
CA LEU A 88 3.37 -15.74 10.64
C LEU A 88 4.58 -16.66 10.41
N LYS A 89 4.63 -17.42 9.31
CA LYS A 89 5.75 -18.31 8.99
C LYS A 89 6.96 -17.61 8.35
N ALA A 90 6.83 -16.34 7.96
CA ALA A 90 7.92 -15.55 7.40
C ALA A 90 8.58 -14.65 8.47
N SER A 91 8.82 -15.18 9.68
CA SER A 91 9.70 -14.49 10.63
C SER A 91 11.15 -14.58 10.17
N PRO A 92 11.93 -13.49 10.23
CA PRO A 92 13.28 -13.44 9.69
C PRO A 92 14.16 -14.46 10.42
N LYS A 93 14.86 -15.31 9.66
CA LYS A 93 15.99 -16.09 10.16
C LYS A 93 16.93 -15.11 10.86
N LYS A 94 17.01 -15.18 12.19
CA LYS A 94 18.07 -14.55 12.96
C LYS A 94 19.40 -15.05 12.38
N PHE A 95 20.13 -14.18 11.68
CA PHE A 95 21.54 -14.42 11.43
C PHE A 95 22.24 -14.25 12.78
N ASN A 96 22.51 -15.37 13.45
CA ASN A 96 23.52 -15.39 14.49
C ASN A 96 24.88 -15.37 13.77
N LEU A 97 25.58 -14.25 13.89
CA LEU A 97 27.00 -14.15 13.61
C LEU A 97 27.78 -14.61 14.85
#